data_AF-A0A1Q7KA87-F1
#
_entry.id   AF-A0A1Q7KA87-F1
#
_cell.length_a   1.000
_cell.length_b   1.000
_cell.length_c   1.000
_cell.angle_alpha   90.00
_cell.angle_beta   90.00
_cell.angle_gamma   90.00
#
_symmetry.space_group_name_H-M   'P 1'
#
loop_
_entity.id
_entity.type
_entity.pdbx_description
1 polymer ?
#
loop_
_entity_poly.entity_id
_entity_poly.type
_entity_poly.pdbx_seq_one_letter_code
_entity_poly.pdbx_strand_id
1 'polypeptide(L)'
;MNKEAARLVKKLGLEKHPEGGYFKQTYRSDTVVDFEGHDGSQSISSAIYYMLVGDQFSAFHKLKSDEIWHHYVGSSITLYAIASDGKLSKIKIGSGGTPQAVIKADTWFAASLDSKKSYCL
;
A
#
# COMPACT_ATOMS: atom_id res chain seq x y z
N MET A 1 -18.06 7.06 6.74
CA MET A 1 -16.64 7.46 6.57
C MET A 1 -16.21 8.30 7.77
N ASN A 2 -15.07 7.99 8.38
CA ASN A 2 -14.47 8.79 9.46
C ASN A 2 -14.28 10.26 8.99
N LYS A 3 -14.60 11.26 9.81
CA LYS A 3 -14.55 12.69 9.42
C LYS A 3 -13.14 13.14 9.00
N GLU A 4 -12.13 12.65 9.71
CA GLU A 4 -10.74 12.98 9.41
C GLU A 4 -10.26 12.29 8.13
N ALA A 5 -10.65 11.03 7.92
CA ALA A 5 -10.39 10.34 6.65
C ALA A 5 -10.99 11.08 5.46
N ALA A 6 -12.24 11.55 5.57
CA ALA A 6 -12.89 12.37 4.53
C ALA A 6 -12.10 13.66 4.22
N ARG A 7 -11.60 14.32 5.28
CA ARG A 7 -10.77 15.53 5.17
C ARG A 7 -9.47 15.24 4.43
N LEU A 8 -8.80 14.12 4.73
CA LEU A 8 -7.55 13.71 4.08
C LEU A 8 -7.77 13.33 2.61
N VAL A 9 -8.82 12.56 2.28
CA VAL A 9 -9.19 12.25 0.88
C VAL A 9 -9.29 13.53 0.07
N LYS A 10 -10.04 14.53 0.58
CA LYS A 10 -10.21 15.81 -0.11
C LYS A 10 -8.91 16.62 -0.17
N LYS A 11 -8.17 16.72 0.95
CA LYS A 11 -6.95 17.54 1.03
C LYS A 11 -5.85 17.03 0.10
N LEU A 12 -5.68 15.70 0.03
CA LEU A 12 -4.64 15.07 -0.78
C LEU A 12 -5.11 14.81 -2.22
N GLY A 13 -6.42 14.86 -2.47
CA GLY A 13 -7.04 14.57 -3.76
C GLY A 13 -6.97 13.09 -4.09
N LEU A 14 -7.26 12.22 -3.11
CA LEU A 14 -7.21 10.78 -3.30
C LEU A 14 -8.45 10.28 -4.06
N GLU A 15 -8.25 9.29 -4.92
CA GLU A 15 -9.28 8.62 -5.71
C GLU A 15 -9.44 7.17 -5.27
N LYS A 16 -10.54 6.51 -5.62
CA LYS A 16 -10.72 5.09 -5.25
C LYS A 16 -9.72 4.22 -6.02
N HIS A 17 -9.06 3.29 -5.31
CA HIS A 17 -8.15 2.34 -5.94
C HIS A 17 -8.89 1.04 -6.32
N PRO A 18 -8.55 0.38 -7.46
CA PRO A 18 -9.21 -0.86 -7.90
C PRO A 18 -9.13 -2.00 -6.87
N GLU A 19 -8.03 -2.06 -6.11
CA GLU A 19 -7.81 -3.09 -5.09
C GLU A 19 -8.53 -2.79 -3.76
N GLY A 20 -9.18 -1.62 -3.66
CA GLY A 20 -9.82 -1.09 -2.45
C GLY A 20 -9.05 0.07 -1.85
N GLY A 21 -9.70 0.83 -0.96
CA GLY A 21 -9.13 2.05 -0.39
C GLY A 21 -9.12 3.24 -1.35
N TYR A 22 -8.25 4.19 -1.05
CA TYR A 22 -8.02 5.41 -1.82
C TYR A 22 -6.54 5.56 -2.14
N PHE A 23 -6.18 6.16 -3.26
CA PHE A 23 -4.80 6.39 -3.63
C PHE A 23 -4.61 7.68 -4.43
N LYS A 24 -3.36 8.11 -4.56
CA LYS A 24 -2.93 9.11 -5.55
C LYS A 24 -1.43 8.96 -5.82
N GLN A 25 -1.03 8.89 -7.09
CA GLN A 25 0.38 8.96 -7.45
C GLN A 25 0.93 10.37 -7.22
N THR A 26 1.99 10.47 -6.42
CA THR A 26 2.65 11.74 -6.04
C THR A 26 3.97 11.93 -6.76
N TYR A 27 4.58 10.83 -7.21
CA TYR A 27 5.85 10.83 -7.91
C TYR A 27 5.90 9.70 -8.95
N ARG A 28 6.54 9.99 -10.07
CA ARG A 28 6.99 9.02 -11.06
C ARG A 28 8.27 9.57 -11.67
N SER A 29 9.32 8.75 -11.72
CA SER A 29 10.61 9.17 -12.28
C SER A 29 10.53 9.36 -13.79
N ASP A 30 11.15 10.43 -14.29
CA ASP A 30 11.38 10.65 -15.73
C ASP A 30 12.46 9.72 -16.28
N THR A 31 13.32 9.18 -15.41
CA THR A 31 14.29 8.16 -15.80
C THR A 31 13.56 6.83 -15.98
N VAL A 32 13.64 6.31 -17.20
CA VAL A 32 13.00 5.07 -17.62
C VAL A 32 14.07 4.11 -18.11
N VAL A 33 13.99 2.86 -17.67
CA VAL A 33 14.96 1.81 -18.04
C VAL A 33 14.22 0.49 -18.32
N ASP A 34 14.85 -0.37 -19.09
CA ASP A 34 14.40 -1.74 -19.28
C ASP A 34 14.89 -2.58 -18.10
N PHE A 35 13.94 -3.14 -17.34
CA PHE A 35 14.23 -4.06 -16.26
C PHE A 35 14.01 -5.50 -16.73
N GLU A 36 14.97 -6.38 -16.42
CA GLU A 36 14.79 -7.81 -16.64
C GLU A 36 13.53 -8.31 -15.90
N GLY A 37 12.71 -9.12 -16.58
CA GLY A 37 11.44 -9.63 -16.04
C GLY A 37 10.24 -8.69 -16.15
N HIS A 38 10.42 -7.43 -16.56
CA HIS A 38 9.34 -6.49 -16.82
C HIS A 38 8.92 -6.47 -18.29
N ASP A 39 7.63 -6.18 -18.52
CA ASP A 39 7.09 -6.04 -19.86
C ASP A 39 7.29 -4.58 -20.31
N GLY A 40 8.38 -4.34 -21.01
CA GLY A 40 8.80 -3.01 -21.47
C GLY A 40 9.42 -2.13 -20.38
N SER A 41 9.84 -0.95 -20.79
CA SER A 41 10.56 -0.01 -19.93
C SER A 41 9.69 0.51 -18.79
N GLN A 42 10.27 0.67 -17.60
CA GLN A 42 9.59 1.21 -16.43
C GLN A 42 10.33 2.43 -15.90
N SER A 43 9.58 3.37 -15.30
CA SER A 43 10.18 4.42 -14.47
C SER A 43 10.94 3.77 -13.31
N ILE A 44 12.14 4.28 -13.00
CA ILE A 44 12.98 3.69 -11.94
C ILE A 44 12.36 3.76 -10.54
N SER A 45 11.34 4.60 -10.35
CA SER A 45 10.60 4.73 -9.09
C SER A 45 9.28 5.45 -9.31
N SER A 46 8.30 5.12 -8.47
CA SER A 46 7.07 5.88 -8.27
C SER A 46 6.74 5.93 -6.78
N ALA A 47 5.97 6.93 -6.37
CA ALA A 47 5.40 6.99 -5.02
C ALA A 47 3.92 7.34 -5.11
N ILE A 48 3.16 6.79 -4.17
CA ILE A 48 1.74 7.08 -4.02
C ILE A 48 1.45 7.43 -2.56
N TYR A 49 0.37 8.17 -2.34
CA TYR A 49 -0.41 8.03 -1.11
C TYR A 49 -1.38 6.88 -1.29
N TYR A 50 -1.57 6.09 -0.23
CA TYR A 50 -2.57 5.02 -0.18
C TYR A 50 -3.26 5.05 1.18
N MET A 51 -4.60 4.95 1.21
CA MET A 51 -5.37 5.06 2.44
C MET A 51 -6.50 4.04 2.51
N LEU A 52 -6.57 3.30 3.61
CA LEU A 52 -7.70 2.44 3.93
C LEU A 52 -8.63 3.11 4.93
N VAL A 53 -9.94 2.92 4.77
CA VAL A 53 -10.96 3.44 5.69
C VAL A 53 -11.98 2.36 6.03
N GLY A 54 -12.28 2.19 7.31
CA GLY A 54 -13.36 1.32 7.76
C GLY A 54 -13.13 -0.16 7.47
N ASP A 55 -14.03 -0.77 6.70
CA ASP A 55 -14.01 -2.18 6.30
C ASP A 55 -13.32 -2.43 4.95
N GLN A 56 -12.76 -1.39 4.33
CA GLN A 56 -11.94 -1.53 3.14
C GLN A 56 -10.68 -2.35 3.40
N PHE A 57 -10.24 -3.06 2.36
CA PHE A 57 -9.00 -3.82 2.33
C PHE A 57 -8.31 -3.58 0.98
N SER A 58 -7.01 -3.82 0.91
CA SER A 58 -6.28 -4.04 -0.35
C SER A 58 -6.37 -5.54 -0.65
N ALA A 59 -6.97 -5.90 -1.78
CA ALA A 59 -7.06 -7.28 -2.23
C ALA A 59 -5.67 -7.90 -2.48
N PHE A 60 -5.59 -9.23 -2.46
CA PHE A 60 -4.33 -9.91 -2.79
C PHE A 60 -3.89 -9.57 -4.21
N HIS A 61 -2.67 -9.07 -4.32
CA HIS A 61 -2.01 -8.76 -5.58
C HIS A 61 -0.50 -9.03 -5.47
N LYS A 62 0.22 -8.88 -6.58
CA LYS A 62 1.65 -9.18 -6.67
C LYS A 62 2.31 -8.21 -7.64
N LEU A 63 3.52 -7.78 -7.31
CA LEU A 63 4.31 -6.85 -8.10
C LEU A 63 5.62 -7.51 -8.55
N LYS A 64 6.17 -7.02 -9.67
CA LYS A 64 7.48 -7.43 -10.20
C LYS A 64 8.66 -6.68 -9.54
N SER A 65 8.37 -5.68 -8.71
CA SER A 65 9.36 -4.90 -7.98
C SER A 65 9.03 -4.88 -6.49
N ASP A 66 10.03 -4.63 -5.66
CA ASP A 66 9.85 -4.39 -4.23
C ASP A 66 8.95 -3.16 -4.01
N GLU A 67 8.06 -3.25 -3.02
CA GLU A 67 7.21 -2.15 -2.60
C GLU A 67 7.49 -1.79 -1.13
N ILE A 68 7.62 -0.49 -0.86
CA ILE A 68 7.92 0.03 0.47
C ILE A 68 6.69 0.77 1.00
N TRP A 69 6.20 0.31 2.14
CA TRP A 69 5.05 0.88 2.84
C TRP A 69 5.51 1.79 3.96
N HIS A 70 4.89 2.96 4.08
CA HIS A 70 5.18 3.94 5.13
C HIS A 70 3.88 4.34 5.83
N HIS A 71 3.87 4.27 7.16
CA HIS A 71 2.82 4.86 7.98
C HIS A 71 3.01 6.36 8.10
N TYR A 72 1.95 7.13 7.82
CA TYR A 72 1.93 8.57 8.06
C TYR A 72 1.01 8.95 9.21
N VAL A 73 -0.23 8.43 9.21
CA VAL A 73 -1.24 8.80 10.22
C VAL A 73 -2.40 7.80 10.28
N GLY A 74 -3.07 7.76 11.43
CA GLY A 74 -4.22 6.90 11.67
C GLY A 74 -3.85 5.68 12.51
N SER A 75 -4.71 4.66 12.49
CA SER A 75 -4.45 3.40 13.17
C SER A 75 -3.41 2.56 12.44
N SER A 76 -3.16 1.34 12.92
CA SER A 76 -2.34 0.37 12.22
C SER A 76 -3.12 -0.39 11.13
N ILE A 77 -2.35 -0.92 10.18
CA ILE A 77 -2.78 -1.96 9.25
C ILE A 77 -1.97 -3.24 9.51
N THR A 78 -2.54 -4.37 9.11
CA THR A 78 -1.82 -5.62 8.93
C THR A 78 -1.63 -5.88 7.45
N LEU A 79 -0.38 -6.01 7.02
CA LEU A 79 0.00 -6.59 5.74
C LEU A 79 0.06 -8.11 5.88
N TYR A 80 -0.57 -8.81 4.95
CA TYR A 80 -0.56 -10.26 4.81
C TYR A 80 0.32 -10.57 3.61
N ALA A 81 1.37 -11.37 3.78
CA ALA A 81 2.32 -11.67 2.71
C ALA A 81 2.55 -13.18 2.60
N ILE A 82 2.33 -13.73 1.41
CA ILE A 82 2.52 -15.15 1.08
C ILE A 82 3.78 -15.24 0.23
N ALA A 83 4.85 -15.79 0.81
CA ALA A 83 6.12 -15.98 0.13
C ALA A 83 6.05 -17.13 -0.89
N SER A 84 7.12 -17.32 -1.66
CA SER A 84 7.20 -18.36 -2.71
C SER A 84 7.10 -19.79 -2.17
N ASP A 85 7.41 -20.00 -0.89
CA ASP A 85 7.22 -21.28 -0.17
C ASP A 85 5.76 -21.52 0.26
N GLY A 86 4.85 -20.59 -0.04
CA GLY A 86 3.44 -20.63 0.34
C GLY A 86 3.15 -20.22 1.78
N LYS A 87 4.17 -19.82 2.55
CA LYS A 87 3.99 -19.44 3.96
C LYS A 87 3.39 -18.04 4.08
N LEU A 88 2.27 -17.95 4.80
CA LEU A 88 1.68 -16.68 5.19
C LEU A 88 2.43 -16.07 6.37
N SER A 89 2.84 -14.81 6.21
CA SER A 89 3.37 -13.94 7.24
C SER A 89 2.49 -12.71 7.41
N LYS A 90 2.59 -12.06 8.57
CA LYS A 90 1.84 -10.84 8.91
C LYS A 90 2.81 -9.78 9.41
N ILE A 91 2.68 -8.57 8.87
CA ILE A 91 3.50 -7.42 9.26
C ILE A 91 2.56 -6.31 9.68
N LYS A 92 2.71 -5.80 10.91
CA LYS A 92 1.92 -4.67 11.40
C LYS A 92 2.65 -3.37 11.12
N ILE A 93 1.98 -2.45 10.43
CA ILE A 93 2.46 -1.10 10.15
C ILE A 93 1.63 -0.08 10.94
N GLY A 94 2.29 0.89 11.56
CA GLY A 94 1.67 1.95 12.36
C GLY A 94 1.67 1.67 13.86
N SER A 95 0.63 2.10 14.58
CA SER A 95 0.57 2.01 16.05
C SER A 95 0.80 0.58 16.57
N GLY A 96 1.80 0.41 17.45
CA GLY A 96 2.19 -0.89 18.00
C GLY A 96 2.91 -1.83 17.01
N GLY A 97 3.21 -1.35 15.81
CA GLY A 97 4.04 -2.02 14.81
C GLY A 97 5.25 -1.17 14.40
N THR A 98 5.72 -1.38 13.18
CA THR A 98 6.80 -0.58 12.57
C THR A 98 6.22 0.57 11.74
N PRO A 99 6.88 1.73 11.61
CA PRO A 99 6.45 2.78 10.69
C PRO A 99 6.69 2.42 9.23
N GLN A 100 7.50 1.40 8.93
CA GLN A 100 7.87 1.03 7.57
C GLN A 100 7.96 -0.49 7.42
N ALA A 101 7.54 -1.03 6.28
CA ALA A 101 7.86 -2.39 5.87
C ALA A 101 8.12 -2.48 4.37
N VAL A 102 8.79 -3.55 3.95
CA VAL A 102 9.05 -3.86 2.54
C VAL A 102 8.36 -5.16 2.18
N ILE A 103 7.59 -5.17 1.10
CA ILE A 103 7.14 -6.37 0.43
C ILE A 103 8.08 -6.62 -0.75
N LYS A 104 8.66 -7.82 -0.79
CA LYS A 104 9.59 -8.19 -1.86
C LYS A 104 8.83 -8.46 -3.15
N ALA A 105 9.49 -8.20 -4.28
CA ALA A 105 9.02 -8.61 -5.60
C ALA A 105 8.57 -10.07 -5.58
N ASP A 106 7.57 -10.39 -6.39
CA ASP A 106 6.97 -11.73 -6.51
C ASP A 106 6.34 -12.32 -5.24
N THR A 107 6.06 -11.49 -4.23
CA THR A 107 5.27 -11.87 -3.05
C THR A 107 3.81 -11.53 -3.26
N TRP A 108 2.89 -12.47 -3.01
CA TRP A 108 1.47 -12.14 -2.94
C TRP A 108 1.17 -11.43 -1.64
N PHE A 109 0.53 -10.27 -1.68
CA PHE A 109 0.21 -9.52 -0.46
C PHE A 109 -1.12 -8.79 -0.52
N ALA A 110 -1.68 -8.56 0.67
CA ALA A 110 -2.93 -7.85 0.92
C ALA A 110 -2.82 -7.02 2.19
N ALA A 111 -3.73 -6.06 2.39
CA ALA A 111 -3.72 -5.19 3.55
C ALA A 111 -5.12 -4.98 4.12
N SER A 112 -5.25 -4.91 5.45
CA SER A 112 -6.48 -4.47 6.10
C SER A 112 -6.21 -3.65 7.35
N LEU A 113 -7.16 -2.79 7.73
CA LEU A 113 -7.12 -2.09 9.00
C LEU A 113 -7.27 -3.04 10.18
N ASP A 114 -6.50 -2.81 11.25
CA ASP A 114 -6.69 -3.51 12.52
C ASP A 114 -7.98 -3.05 13.23
N SER A 115 -8.42 -1.80 12.98
CA SER A 115 -9.64 -1.22 13.54
C SER A 115 -10.59 -0.71 12.46
N LYS A 116 -11.72 -1.39 12.29
CA LYS A 116 -12.75 -1.06 11.29
C LYS A 116 -13.51 0.25 11.53
N LYS A 117 -13.22 0.95 12.64
CA LYS A 117 -13.79 2.29 12.94
C LYS A 117 -12.83 3.43 12.57
N SER A 118 -11.66 3.09 12.04
CA SER A 118 -10.54 4.01 11.82
C SER A 118 -10.21 4.18 10.33
N TYR A 119 -9.07 4.81 10.08
CA TYR A 119 -8.38 4.89 8.81
C TYR A 119 -6.87 4.74 9.03
N CYS A 120 -6.12 4.49 7.96
CA CYS A 120 -4.66 4.49 7.94
C CYS A 120 -4.19 5.04 6.61
N LEU A 121 -3.34 6.06 6.64
CA LEU A 121 -2.60 6.61 5.51
C LEU A 121 -1.12 6.22 5.64
#